data_AF-A0A969L453-F1
#
_entry.id   AF-A0A969L453-F1
#
_cell.length_a   1.000
_cell.length_b   1.000
_cell.length_c   1.000
_cell.angle_alpha   90.00
_cell.angle_beta   90.00
_cell.angle_gamma   90.00
#
_symmetry.space_group_name_H-M   'P 1'
#
loop_
_entity.id
_entity.type
_entity.pdbx_description
1 polymer ?
#
loop_
_entity_poly.entity_id
_entity_poly.type
_entity_poly.pdbx_seq_one_letter_code
_entity_poly.pdbx_strand_id
1 'polypeptide(L)'
;PTATATPTPPPPTDTPAPTSIPLTPTPTETPKPAVDFRIASWRLWPLALNSGCAKGMHIIFIHVLDAAGQPLDGVVVGDSWNNVEITTGNKGPGRTEIDLWTNTMEIMVKRDAATGQLYTSEISFPFSSYLTTIPDDQMIQAGYCANEIECQWKRQNDSYYCGGHYSWEVIFQKTW
;
A
#
# COMPACT_ATOMS: atom_id res chain seq x y z
N PRO A 1 96.47 -23.04 -37.07
CA PRO A 1 95.13 -22.55 -37.50
C PRO A 1 94.16 -22.71 -36.33
N THR A 2 93.71 -21.60 -35.78
CA THR A 2 92.95 -21.51 -34.52
C THR A 2 91.48 -21.88 -34.75
N ALA A 3 90.93 -22.77 -33.92
CA ALA A 3 89.53 -23.17 -33.97
C ALA A 3 88.63 -22.09 -33.34
N THR A 4 87.65 -21.60 -34.11
CA THR A 4 86.63 -20.64 -33.67
C THR A 4 85.53 -21.37 -32.89
N ALA A 5 85.23 -20.92 -31.68
CA ALA A 5 84.13 -21.44 -30.86
C ALA A 5 82.78 -20.84 -31.31
N THR A 6 81.78 -21.71 -31.45
CA THR A 6 80.38 -21.37 -31.77
C THR A 6 79.64 -20.88 -30.51
N PRO A 7 78.84 -19.80 -30.57
CA PRO A 7 78.08 -19.31 -29.41
C PRO A 7 76.86 -20.18 -29.09
N THR A 8 76.58 -20.35 -27.80
CA THR A 8 75.44 -21.10 -27.22
C THR A 8 74.12 -20.33 -27.37
N PRO A 9 72.98 -21.01 -27.62
CA PRO A 9 71.66 -20.36 -27.70
C PRO A 9 71.17 -19.78 -26.36
N PRO A 10 70.34 -18.72 -26.37
CA PRO A 10 69.76 -18.16 -25.15
C PRO A 10 68.71 -19.09 -24.51
N PRO A 11 68.46 -18.97 -23.20
CA PRO A 11 67.47 -19.76 -22.49
C PRO A 11 66.02 -19.38 -22.88
N PRO A 12 65.06 -20.30 -22.73
CA PRO A 12 63.65 -20.05 -23.05
C PRO A 12 63.04 -19.02 -22.08
N THR A 13 62.13 -18.20 -22.61
CA THR A 13 61.40 -17.17 -21.87
C THR A 13 60.15 -17.77 -21.21
N ASP A 14 59.94 -17.49 -19.91
CA ASP A 14 58.78 -17.96 -19.15
C ASP A 14 57.47 -17.38 -19.70
N THR A 15 56.47 -18.25 -19.88
CA THR A 15 55.12 -17.88 -20.33
C THR A 15 54.27 -17.43 -19.13
N PRO A 16 53.57 -16.28 -19.19
CA PRO A 16 52.74 -15.80 -18.09
C PRO A 16 51.52 -16.71 -17.83
N ALA A 17 51.23 -16.94 -16.55
CA ALA A 17 50.08 -17.73 -16.11
C ALA A 17 48.74 -17.03 -16.44
N PRO A 18 47.66 -17.78 -16.74
CA PRO A 18 46.36 -17.22 -17.06
C PRO A 18 45.73 -16.53 -15.83
N THR A 19 45.28 -15.29 -16.04
CA THR A 19 44.53 -14.51 -15.04
C THR A 19 43.16 -15.16 -14.78
N SER A 20 42.81 -15.36 -13.50
CA SER A 20 41.48 -15.85 -13.11
C SER A 20 40.39 -14.84 -13.47
N ILE A 21 39.34 -15.32 -14.12
CA ILE A 21 38.18 -14.49 -14.49
C ILE A 21 37.29 -14.33 -13.24
N PRO A 22 36.82 -13.12 -12.90
CA PRO A 22 35.87 -12.93 -11.81
C PRO A 22 34.57 -13.71 -12.06
N LEU A 23 34.11 -14.46 -11.07
CA LEU A 23 32.81 -15.15 -11.12
C LEU A 23 31.68 -14.10 -11.21
N THR A 24 30.77 -14.31 -12.15
CA THR A 24 29.53 -13.51 -12.29
C THR A 24 28.72 -13.60 -10.98
N PRO A 25 28.23 -12.48 -10.42
CA PRO A 25 27.39 -12.53 -9.22
C PRO A 25 26.09 -13.28 -9.52
N THR A 26 25.75 -14.25 -8.66
CA THR A 26 24.47 -14.96 -8.70
C THR A 26 23.33 -13.97 -8.49
N PRO A 27 22.25 -14.00 -9.30
CA PRO A 27 21.09 -13.13 -9.06
C PRO A 27 20.53 -13.39 -7.66
N THR A 28 20.45 -12.32 -6.86
CA THR A 28 19.80 -12.36 -5.55
C THR A 28 18.29 -12.42 -5.79
N GLU A 29 17.61 -13.44 -5.25
CA GLU A 29 16.14 -13.50 -5.35
C GLU A 29 15.54 -12.23 -4.74
N THR A 30 14.60 -11.62 -5.46
CA THR A 30 13.84 -10.49 -4.92
C THR A 30 13.01 -11.00 -3.75
N PRO A 31 13.10 -10.40 -2.55
CA PRO A 31 12.35 -10.89 -1.40
C PRO A 31 10.85 -10.88 -1.70
N LYS A 32 10.18 -12.00 -1.46
CA LYS A 32 8.73 -12.13 -1.59
C LYS A 32 8.07 -11.08 -0.65
N PRO A 33 7.12 -10.27 -1.13
CA PRO A 33 6.39 -9.34 -0.28
C PRO A 33 5.71 -10.10 0.87
N ALA A 34 5.65 -9.49 2.06
CA ALA A 34 5.21 -10.16 3.28
C ALA A 34 3.71 -10.55 3.28
N VAL A 35 2.91 -9.88 2.45
CA VAL A 35 1.46 -10.02 2.36
C VAL A 35 1.01 -10.04 0.89
N ASP A 36 -0.11 -10.71 0.60
CA ASP A 36 -0.72 -10.75 -0.73
C ASP A 36 -1.21 -9.36 -1.16
N PHE A 37 -1.71 -8.55 -0.22
CA PHE A 37 -2.21 -7.19 -0.48
C PHE A 37 -1.59 -6.17 0.46
N ARG A 38 -1.03 -5.10 -0.12
CA ARG A 38 -0.56 -3.92 0.60
C ARG A 38 -1.50 -2.75 0.38
N ILE A 39 -1.48 -1.78 1.30
CA ILE A 39 -2.15 -0.50 1.11
C ILE A 39 -1.28 0.36 0.20
N ALA A 40 -1.77 0.63 -1.00
CA ALA A 40 -1.11 1.50 -1.97
C ALA A 40 -1.32 2.99 -1.62
N SER A 41 -2.52 3.34 -1.15
CA SER A 41 -2.84 4.69 -0.68
C SER A 41 -4.08 4.69 0.21
N TRP A 42 -4.22 5.73 1.01
CA TRP A 42 -5.43 6.03 1.75
C TRP A 42 -5.55 7.54 1.96
N ARG A 43 -6.76 8.01 2.28
CA ARG A 43 -6.99 9.41 2.70
C ARG A 43 -8.32 9.58 3.41
N LEU A 44 -8.42 10.61 4.24
CA LEU A 44 -9.71 11.19 4.60
C LEU A 44 -10.28 11.89 3.34
N TRP A 45 -11.54 11.62 3.03
CA TRP A 45 -12.17 12.14 1.82
C TRP A 45 -12.41 13.65 1.95
N PRO A 46 -12.00 14.47 0.96
CA PRO A 46 -12.14 15.92 1.05
C PRO A 46 -13.57 16.37 1.33
N LEU A 47 -13.74 17.34 2.24
CA LEU A 47 -15.05 17.88 2.65
C LEU A 47 -15.91 18.30 1.44
N ALA A 48 -15.29 18.95 0.45
CA ALA A 48 -15.97 19.44 -0.75
C ALA A 48 -16.50 18.30 -1.65
N LEU A 49 -15.82 17.15 -1.64
CA LEU A 49 -16.25 15.94 -2.37
C LEU A 49 -17.17 15.06 -1.52
N ASN A 50 -17.11 15.22 -0.20
CA ASN A 50 -17.97 14.52 0.76
C ASN A 50 -19.30 15.25 1.01
N SER A 51 -19.81 16.01 0.04
CA SER A 51 -21.08 16.76 0.17
C SER A 51 -21.18 17.71 1.38
N GLY A 52 -20.03 18.12 1.93
CA GLY A 52 -19.95 19.00 3.10
C GLY A 52 -20.48 18.40 4.40
N CYS A 53 -20.51 19.20 5.47
CA CYS A 53 -21.01 18.76 6.77
C CYS A 53 -22.52 18.43 6.77
N ALA A 54 -23.33 19.01 5.87
CA ALA A 54 -24.78 18.88 5.95
C ALA A 54 -25.30 17.54 5.38
N LYS A 55 -24.60 16.95 4.41
CA LYS A 55 -25.06 15.78 3.65
C LYS A 55 -23.96 14.75 3.36
N GLY A 56 -22.91 14.72 4.17
CA GLY A 56 -21.80 13.82 3.93
C GLY A 56 -22.16 12.34 4.10
N MET A 57 -21.33 11.49 3.52
CA MET A 57 -21.77 10.16 3.09
C MET A 57 -21.57 9.05 4.11
N HIS A 58 -20.60 9.18 5.03
CA HIS A 58 -20.18 8.11 5.97
C HIS A 58 -19.67 6.85 5.28
N ILE A 59 -18.91 6.98 4.19
CA ILE A 59 -18.52 5.81 3.39
C ILE A 59 -17.01 5.57 3.49
N ILE A 60 -16.61 4.31 3.66
CA ILE A 60 -15.28 3.87 3.29
C ILE A 60 -15.36 3.35 1.86
N PHE A 61 -14.74 4.09 0.96
CA PHE A 61 -14.59 3.72 -0.44
C PHE A 61 -13.33 2.87 -0.59
N ILE A 62 -13.50 1.69 -1.19
CA ILE A 62 -12.45 0.69 -1.27
C ILE A 62 -12.19 0.40 -2.75
N HIS A 63 -10.93 0.49 -3.14
CA HIS A 63 -10.46 0.05 -4.45
C HIS A 63 -9.43 -1.06 -4.27
N VAL A 64 -9.60 -2.18 -4.96
CA VAL A 64 -8.62 -3.26 -4.99
C VAL A 64 -8.05 -3.36 -6.39
N LEU A 65 -6.73 -3.41 -6.46
CA LEU A 65 -5.94 -3.54 -7.68
C LEU A 65 -5.15 -4.85 -7.67
N ASP A 66 -4.93 -5.42 -8.84
CA ASP A 66 -4.00 -6.52 -9.03
C ASP A 66 -2.53 -6.04 -8.98
N ALA A 67 -1.60 -6.98 -9.18
CA ALA A 67 -0.17 -6.68 -9.15
C ALA A 67 0.28 -5.75 -10.28
N ALA A 68 -0.45 -5.71 -11.41
CA ALA A 68 -0.21 -4.81 -12.52
C ALA A 68 -0.89 -3.43 -12.35
N GLY A 69 -1.62 -3.22 -11.24
CA GLY A 69 -2.35 -1.99 -10.96
C GLY A 69 -3.69 -1.90 -11.68
N GLN A 70 -4.20 -2.99 -12.26
CA GLN A 70 -5.54 -3.03 -12.86
C GLN A 70 -6.60 -3.30 -11.79
N PRO A 71 -7.84 -2.80 -11.94
CA PRO A 71 -8.91 -3.08 -10.99
C PRO A 71 -9.20 -4.57 -10.86
N LEU A 72 -9.35 -5.05 -9.63
CA LEU A 72 -9.54 -6.46 -9.31
C LEU A 72 -10.91 -6.72 -8.65
N ASP A 73 -11.82 -7.30 -9.41
CA ASP A 73 -13.14 -7.75 -8.96
C ASP A 73 -13.07 -9.11 -8.27
N GLY A 74 -14.13 -9.47 -7.54
CA GLY A 74 -14.27 -10.82 -6.96
C GLY A 74 -13.40 -11.05 -5.73
N VAL A 75 -12.89 -10.00 -5.09
CA VAL A 75 -12.15 -10.07 -3.83
C VAL A 75 -13.06 -9.63 -2.70
N VAL A 76 -13.09 -10.40 -1.62
CA VAL A 76 -13.80 -10.02 -0.39
C VAL A 76 -12.90 -9.12 0.45
N VAL A 77 -13.41 -7.93 0.74
CA VAL A 77 -12.84 -6.98 1.72
C VAL A 77 -13.77 -6.88 2.91
N GLY A 78 -13.25 -6.47 4.06
CA GLY A 78 -14.06 -6.29 5.26
C GLY A 78 -13.27 -5.74 6.42
N ASP A 79 -13.94 -5.56 7.55
CA ASP A 79 -13.26 -5.10 8.75
C ASP A 79 -12.42 -6.20 9.42
N SER A 80 -11.43 -5.80 10.22
CA SER A 80 -10.55 -6.73 10.96
C SER A 80 -11.30 -7.59 11.99
N TRP A 81 -12.49 -7.16 12.42
CA TRP A 81 -13.33 -7.85 13.40
C TRP A 81 -14.40 -8.78 12.82
N ASN A 82 -14.53 -8.86 11.49
CA ASN A 82 -15.53 -9.67 10.78
C ASN A 82 -16.99 -9.28 11.05
N ASN A 83 -17.28 -8.00 11.32
CA ASN A 83 -18.65 -7.51 11.39
C ASN A 83 -19.25 -7.25 10.00
N VAL A 84 -18.41 -6.90 9.02
CA VAL A 84 -18.85 -6.62 7.65
C VAL A 84 -17.87 -7.20 6.64
N GLU A 85 -18.43 -7.69 5.53
CA GLU A 85 -17.68 -8.13 4.37
C GLU A 85 -18.46 -7.79 3.11
N ILE A 86 -17.74 -7.41 2.06
CA ILE A 86 -18.31 -7.11 0.76
C ILE A 86 -17.34 -7.48 -0.36
N THR A 87 -17.88 -7.91 -1.49
CA THR A 87 -17.07 -8.29 -2.65
C THR A 87 -16.87 -7.08 -3.57
N THR A 88 -15.63 -6.91 -4.07
CA THR A 88 -15.28 -5.88 -5.05
C THR A 88 -15.97 -6.11 -6.40
N GLY A 89 -16.25 -5.00 -7.11
CA GLY A 89 -16.89 -5.00 -8.43
C GLY A 89 -18.35 -4.52 -8.42
N ASN A 90 -18.98 -4.44 -7.25
CA ASN A 90 -20.37 -4.01 -7.12
C ASN A 90 -20.58 -2.48 -7.22
N LYS A 91 -19.49 -1.69 -7.19
CA LYS A 91 -19.50 -0.23 -7.39
C LYS A 91 -18.65 0.21 -8.59
N GLY A 92 -18.46 -0.71 -9.54
CA GLY A 92 -17.57 -0.58 -10.69
C GLY A 92 -16.27 -1.37 -10.51
N PRO A 93 -15.41 -1.45 -11.54
CA PRO A 93 -14.24 -2.32 -11.54
C PRO A 93 -13.31 -2.07 -10.36
N GLY A 94 -12.99 -3.13 -9.61
CA GLY A 94 -12.20 -3.19 -8.40
C GLY A 94 -12.81 -2.49 -7.20
N ARG A 95 -14.01 -1.91 -7.31
CA ARG A 95 -14.55 -0.96 -6.33
C ARG A 95 -15.69 -1.56 -5.52
N THR A 96 -15.73 -1.15 -4.26
CA THR A 96 -16.82 -1.42 -3.34
C THR A 96 -16.83 -0.35 -2.23
N GLU A 97 -17.86 -0.36 -1.40
CA GLU A 97 -18.10 0.65 -0.38
C GLU A 97 -18.66 -0.02 0.88
N ILE A 98 -18.23 0.46 2.05
CA ILE A 98 -18.75 0.06 3.36
C ILE A 98 -19.30 1.29 4.07
N ASP A 99 -20.48 1.16 4.67
CA ASP A 99 -21.04 2.19 5.54
C ASP A 99 -20.27 2.24 6.87
N LEU A 100 -19.74 3.41 7.19
CA LEU A 100 -18.97 3.69 8.41
C LEU A 100 -19.86 4.23 9.53
N TRP A 101 -21.10 4.61 9.25
CA TRP A 101 -22.00 5.34 10.16
C TRP A 101 -21.80 5.03 11.65
N THR A 102 -21.38 6.06 12.42
CA THR A 102 -21.15 5.98 13.88
C THR A 102 -20.18 4.87 14.31
N ASN A 103 -19.18 4.57 13.49
CA ASN A 103 -18.25 3.48 13.74
C ASN A 103 -16.78 3.92 13.55
N THR A 104 -15.89 3.01 13.92
CA THR A 104 -14.46 3.07 13.62
C THR A 104 -14.04 1.70 13.09
N MET A 105 -13.46 1.63 11.89
CA MET A 105 -13.21 0.38 11.18
C MET A 105 -11.79 0.34 10.61
N GLU A 106 -11.12 -0.80 10.81
CA GLU A 106 -9.89 -1.15 10.13
C GLU A 106 -10.24 -2.08 8.98
N ILE A 107 -9.82 -1.79 7.76
CA ILE A 107 -10.19 -2.54 6.57
C ILE A 107 -9.01 -3.39 6.09
N MET A 108 -9.33 -4.57 5.57
CA MET A 108 -8.36 -5.47 4.94
C MET A 108 -8.98 -6.29 3.80
N VAL A 109 -8.12 -6.83 2.94
CA VAL A 109 -8.48 -7.87 1.98
C VAL A 109 -8.48 -9.23 2.67
N LYS A 110 -9.51 -10.04 2.46
CA LYS A 110 -9.73 -11.29 3.21
C LYS A 110 -9.55 -12.54 2.37
N ARG A 111 -10.27 -12.64 1.25
CA ARG A 111 -10.29 -13.86 0.43
C ARG A 111 -10.75 -13.61 -0.99
N ASP A 112 -10.44 -14.56 -1.85
CA ASP A 112 -11.08 -14.70 -3.16
C ASP A 112 -12.54 -15.12 -2.98
N ALA A 113 -13.47 -14.43 -3.63
CA ALA A 113 -14.91 -14.68 -3.45
C ALA A 113 -15.38 -15.97 -4.13
N ALA A 114 -14.72 -16.41 -5.21
CA ALA A 114 -15.13 -17.58 -5.99
C ALA A 114 -14.61 -18.89 -5.40
N THR A 115 -13.36 -18.89 -4.96
CA THR A 115 -12.63 -20.07 -4.46
C THR A 115 -12.61 -20.15 -2.94
N GLY A 116 -12.85 -19.04 -2.24
CA GLY A 116 -12.70 -18.95 -0.79
C GLY A 116 -11.25 -18.93 -0.31
N GLN A 117 -10.27 -18.88 -1.22
CA GLN A 117 -8.86 -18.83 -0.88
C GLN A 117 -8.56 -17.60 -0.02
N LEU A 118 -8.01 -17.83 1.18
CA LEU A 118 -7.64 -16.75 2.10
C LEU A 118 -6.42 -15.99 1.56
N TYR A 119 -6.45 -14.67 1.79
CA TYR A 119 -5.34 -13.76 1.52
C TYR A 119 -4.75 -13.23 2.83
N THR A 120 -3.47 -12.92 2.79
CA THR A 120 -2.79 -12.08 3.77
C THR A 120 -2.83 -10.63 3.29
N SER A 121 -3.12 -9.69 4.19
CA SER A 121 -3.30 -8.28 3.85
C SER A 121 -2.70 -7.40 4.92
N GLU A 122 -2.16 -6.25 4.52
CA GLU A 122 -2.06 -5.11 5.44
C GLU A 122 -3.46 -4.73 5.93
N ILE A 123 -3.50 -4.18 7.15
CA ILE A 123 -4.72 -3.69 7.79
C ILE A 123 -4.61 -2.16 7.79
N SER A 124 -5.66 -1.47 7.39
CA SER A 124 -5.67 0.00 7.45
C SER A 124 -5.58 0.47 8.90
N PHE A 125 -5.10 1.69 9.11
CA PHE A 125 -5.38 2.33 10.39
C PHE A 125 -6.91 2.48 10.58
N PRO A 126 -7.39 2.76 11.79
CA PRO A 126 -8.81 2.85 12.06
C PRO A 126 -9.43 4.08 11.39
N PHE A 127 -10.25 3.86 10.36
CA PHE A 127 -11.08 4.88 9.75
C PHE A 127 -12.25 5.20 10.67
N SER A 128 -12.49 6.46 10.98
CA SER A 128 -13.47 6.84 12.00
C SER A 128 -14.50 7.85 11.54
N SER A 129 -15.72 7.74 12.07
CA SER A 129 -16.75 8.79 12.08
C SER A 129 -16.58 9.81 13.21
N TYR A 130 -15.55 9.69 14.06
CA TYR A 130 -15.37 10.54 15.23
C TYR A 130 -14.14 11.43 15.09
N LEU A 131 -14.35 12.74 14.91
CA LEU A 131 -13.26 13.73 14.83
C LEU A 131 -12.26 13.55 15.99
N THR A 132 -12.73 13.19 17.19
CA THR A 132 -11.90 12.96 18.38
C THR A 132 -10.84 11.86 18.23
N THR A 133 -10.92 11.06 17.17
CA THR A 133 -9.92 10.01 16.85
C THR A 133 -9.19 10.24 15.53
N ILE A 134 -9.65 11.19 14.70
CA ILE A 134 -9.01 11.52 13.44
C ILE A 134 -7.82 12.46 13.70
N PRO A 135 -6.62 12.15 13.18
CA PRO A 135 -5.46 13.04 13.26
C PRO A 135 -5.71 14.41 12.61
N ASP A 136 -5.16 15.47 13.22
CA ASP A 136 -5.40 16.85 12.77
C ASP A 136 -4.83 17.13 11.37
N ASP A 137 -3.70 16.53 11.02
CA ASP A 137 -3.10 16.64 9.68
C ASP A 137 -4.06 16.14 8.60
N GLN A 138 -4.77 15.04 8.85
CA GLN A 138 -5.77 14.49 7.94
C GLN A 138 -6.99 15.40 7.83
N MET A 139 -7.45 15.94 8.96
CA MET A 139 -8.58 16.87 9.00
C MET A 139 -8.27 18.17 8.24
N ILE A 140 -7.05 18.68 8.36
CA ILE A 140 -6.58 19.86 7.64
C ILE A 140 -6.44 19.55 6.15
N GLN A 141 -5.78 18.44 5.79
CA GLN A 141 -5.58 18.03 4.41
C GLN A 141 -6.90 17.85 3.65
N ALA A 142 -7.92 17.30 4.31
CA ALA A 142 -9.24 17.09 3.73
C ALA A 142 -10.16 18.33 3.81
N GLY A 143 -9.70 19.43 4.43
CA GLY A 143 -10.42 20.71 4.49
C GLY A 143 -11.53 20.77 5.54
N TYR A 144 -11.51 19.90 6.55
CA TYR A 144 -12.43 19.96 7.70
C TYR A 144 -12.00 20.99 8.76
N CYS A 145 -10.72 21.32 8.79
CA CYS A 145 -10.14 22.44 9.53
C CYS A 145 -9.22 23.25 8.62
N ALA A 146 -9.05 24.53 8.88
CA ALA A 146 -8.05 25.36 8.22
C ALA A 146 -6.64 25.18 8.82
N ASN A 147 -6.54 24.80 10.09
CA ASN A 147 -5.28 24.59 10.81
C ASN A 147 -5.49 23.78 12.11
N GLU A 148 -4.39 23.46 12.79
CA GLU A 148 -4.37 22.67 14.03
C GLU A 148 -5.16 23.34 15.17
N ILE A 149 -5.06 24.66 15.32
CA ILE A 149 -5.78 25.41 16.36
C ILE A 149 -7.29 25.25 16.19
N GLU A 150 -7.80 25.35 14.96
CA GLU A 150 -9.21 25.12 14.68
C GLU A 150 -9.62 23.67 14.96
N CYS A 151 -8.81 22.69 14.55
CA CYS A 151 -9.10 21.28 14.84
C CYS A 151 -9.18 21.00 16.34
N GLN A 152 -8.23 21.50 17.12
CA GLN A 152 -8.22 21.33 18.56
C GLN A 152 -9.40 22.03 19.23
N TRP A 153 -9.76 23.23 18.77
CA TRP A 153 -10.94 23.93 19.25
C TRP A 153 -12.22 23.14 18.99
N LYS A 154 -12.40 22.62 17.76
CA LYS A 154 -13.56 21.76 17.40
C LYS A 154 -13.59 20.50 18.27
N ARG A 155 -12.45 19.84 18.49
CA ARG A 155 -12.39 18.65 19.35
C ARG A 155 -12.87 18.89 20.77
N GLN A 156 -12.59 20.07 21.31
CA GLN A 156 -12.95 20.43 22.69
C GLN A 156 -14.38 20.96 22.82
N ASN A 157 -14.91 21.62 21.78
CA ASN A 157 -16.15 22.40 21.86
C ASN A 157 -17.28 21.90 20.95
N ASP A 158 -16.95 21.11 19.92
CA ASP A 158 -17.87 20.55 18.94
C ASP A 158 -17.40 19.12 18.56
N SER A 159 -17.44 18.23 19.55
CA SER A 159 -16.98 16.84 19.39
C SER A 159 -17.80 16.04 18.36
N TYR A 160 -18.97 16.55 17.95
CA TYR A 160 -19.82 16.01 16.89
C TYR A 160 -19.79 16.87 15.62
N TYR A 161 -18.66 17.57 15.38
CA TYR A 161 -18.45 18.37 14.18
C TYR A 161 -18.77 17.59 12.90
N CYS A 162 -19.42 18.28 11.95
CA CYS A 162 -20.02 17.71 10.74
C CYS A 162 -20.96 16.52 10.98
N GLY A 163 -21.51 16.30 12.18
CA GLY A 163 -22.38 15.15 12.46
C GLY A 163 -21.69 13.79 12.30
N GLY A 164 -20.35 13.76 12.36
CA GLY A 164 -19.58 12.55 12.07
C GLY A 164 -19.50 12.18 10.58
N HIS A 165 -19.90 13.10 9.68
CA HIS A 165 -19.90 12.92 8.23
C HIS A 165 -18.47 12.88 7.67
N TYR A 166 -17.71 11.85 8.01
CA TYR A 166 -16.36 11.58 7.53
C TYR A 166 -16.40 10.34 6.65
N SER A 167 -15.84 10.47 5.46
CA SER A 167 -15.69 9.36 4.51
C SER A 167 -14.21 9.13 4.29
N TRP A 168 -13.83 7.91 3.95
CA TRP A 168 -12.44 7.50 3.79
C TRP A 168 -12.25 6.79 2.46
N GLU A 169 -11.05 6.85 1.91
CA GLU A 169 -10.65 6.07 0.74
C GLU A 169 -9.47 5.19 1.12
N VAL A 170 -9.48 3.94 0.66
CA VAL A 170 -8.34 3.04 0.74
C VAL A 170 -8.18 2.27 -0.56
N ILE A 171 -6.94 2.17 -1.02
CA ILE A 171 -6.56 1.39 -2.19
C ILE A 171 -5.65 0.26 -1.73
N PHE A 172 -6.08 -0.98 -1.93
CA PHE A 172 -5.24 -2.16 -1.77
C PHE A 172 -4.69 -2.56 -3.13
N GLN A 173 -3.42 -2.96 -3.17
CA GLN A 173 -2.78 -3.50 -4.36
C GLN A 173 -2.19 -4.87 -4.05
N LYS A 174 -2.50 -5.84 -4.91
CA LYS A 174 -1.88 -7.16 -4.85
C LYS A 174 -0.39 -7.04 -5.13
N THR A 175 0.41 -7.88 -4.49
CA THR A 175 1.87 -7.76 -4.53
C THR A 175 2.54 -8.73 -5.50
N TRP A 176 1.82 -9.74 -6.03
CA TRP A 176 2.25 -10.67 -7.08
C TRP A 176 1.10 -11.32 -7.86
#